data_AF-A0A9X2QAJ5-F1
#
_entry.id   AF-A0A9X2QAJ5-F1
#
_cell.length_a   1.000
_cell.length_b   1.000
_cell.length_c   1.000
_cell.angle_alpha   90.00
_cell.angle_beta   90.00
_cell.angle_gamma   90.00
#
_symmetry.space_group_name_H-M   'P 1'
#
loop_
_entity.id
_entity.type
_entity.pdbx_description
1 polymer ?
#
loop_
_entity_poly.entity_id
_entity_poly.type
_entity_poly.pdbx_seq_one_letter_code
_entity_poly.pdbx_strand_id
1 'polypeptide(L)'
;MENGQFWQLMKLVDRAALEDGDEDRALAALTSALTAMEAASIEAFHEHLSQHLFAIDGEKYAENASDSGQSDDGFLYARCYVVARGEEYYFRVKRNPIEMQRSADQWYESLLYVAPNAWAAASGSDPSEWEFESTVSYESGSNPDLWA
;
A
#
# COMPACT_ATOMS: atom_id res chain seq x y z
N MET A 1 -0.62 15.49 -5.51
CA MET A 1 -1.88 14.93 -4.96
C MET A 1 -1.95 15.26 -3.49
N GLU A 2 -3.11 15.66 -2.98
CA GLU A 2 -3.33 15.83 -1.53
C GLU A 2 -3.69 14.50 -0.87
N ASN A 3 -3.41 14.34 0.43
CA ASN A 3 -3.70 13.09 1.16
C ASN A 3 -5.19 12.66 1.06
N GLY A 4 -6.13 13.61 1.09
CA GLY A 4 -7.55 13.30 0.95
C GLY A 4 -7.91 12.71 -0.42
N GLN A 5 -7.18 13.08 -1.48
CA GLN A 5 -7.37 12.54 -2.84
C GLN A 5 -6.82 11.12 -2.95
N PHE A 6 -5.69 10.81 -2.30
CA PHE A 6 -5.17 9.44 -2.19
C PHE A 6 -6.24 8.51 -1.60
N TRP A 7 -6.85 8.89 -0.48
CA TRP A 7 -7.92 8.09 0.14
C TRP A 7 -9.20 8.03 -0.70
N GLN A 8 -9.52 9.04 -1.53
CA GLN A 8 -10.62 8.90 -2.50
C GLN A 8 -10.32 7.82 -3.54
N LEU A 9 -9.08 7.74 -4.04
CA LEU A 9 -8.68 6.69 -4.99
C LEU A 9 -8.71 5.31 -4.32
N MET A 10 -8.25 5.19 -3.09
CA MET A 10 -8.30 3.92 -2.35
C MET A 10 -9.72 3.37 -2.13
N LYS A 11 -10.77 4.20 -2.23
CA LYS A 11 -12.17 3.73 -2.22
C LYS A 11 -12.55 2.91 -3.46
N LEU A 12 -11.74 2.96 -4.52
CA LEU A 12 -11.94 2.16 -5.73
C LEU A 12 -11.50 0.70 -5.54
N VAL A 13 -10.78 0.37 -4.46
CA VAL A 13 -10.44 -1.02 -4.14
C VAL A 13 -11.72 -1.79 -3.83
N ASP A 14 -12.00 -2.86 -4.58
CA ASP A 14 -13.13 -3.75 -4.31
C ASP A 14 -12.82 -4.58 -3.07
N ARG A 15 -13.40 -4.16 -1.94
CA ARG A 15 -13.18 -4.80 -0.63
C ARG A 15 -13.65 -6.24 -0.56
N ALA A 16 -14.71 -6.60 -1.30
CA ALA A 16 -15.17 -7.98 -1.30
C ALA A 16 -14.16 -8.86 -2.02
N ALA A 17 -13.65 -8.40 -3.18
CA ALA A 17 -12.60 -9.10 -3.90
C ALA A 17 -11.29 -9.19 -3.08
N LEU A 18 -10.93 -8.12 -2.37
CA LEU A 18 -9.78 -8.10 -1.45
C LEU A 18 -9.92 -9.17 -0.35
N GLU A 19 -11.11 -9.30 0.25
CA GLU A 19 -11.37 -10.29 1.31
C GLU A 19 -11.45 -11.72 0.77
N ASP A 20 -11.84 -11.90 -0.49
CA ASP A 20 -11.89 -13.18 -1.19
C ASP A 20 -10.52 -13.60 -1.78
N GLY A 21 -9.50 -12.74 -1.72
CA GLY A 21 -8.16 -12.97 -2.27
C GLY A 21 -8.05 -12.79 -3.79
N ASP A 22 -9.05 -12.17 -4.44
CA ASP A 22 -9.04 -11.83 -5.86
C ASP A 22 -8.40 -10.44 -6.05
N GLU A 23 -7.08 -10.39 -5.97
CA GLU A 23 -6.31 -9.13 -5.98
C GLU A 23 -6.46 -8.35 -7.29
N ASP A 24 -6.49 -9.05 -8.43
CA ASP A 24 -6.66 -8.46 -9.76
C ASP A 24 -7.98 -7.68 -9.84
N ARG A 25 -9.09 -8.32 -9.43
CA ARG A 25 -10.39 -7.66 -9.39
C ARG A 25 -10.40 -6.53 -8.36
N ALA A 26 -9.78 -6.74 -7.21
CA ALA A 26 -9.72 -5.74 -6.16
C ALA A 26 -9.03 -4.44 -6.61
N LEU A 27 -7.97 -4.52 -7.42
CA LEU A 27 -7.20 -3.36 -7.88
C LEU A 27 -7.64 -2.78 -9.23
N ALA A 28 -8.41 -3.52 -10.04
CA ALA A 28 -8.74 -3.13 -11.41
C ALA A 28 -9.25 -1.69 -11.56
N ALA A 29 -10.19 -1.26 -10.70
CA ALA A 29 -10.76 0.09 -10.77
C ALA A 29 -9.76 1.18 -10.34
N LEU A 30 -8.94 0.90 -9.31
CA LEU A 30 -7.89 1.81 -8.86
C LEU A 30 -6.83 1.99 -9.94
N THR A 31 -6.31 0.90 -10.49
CA THR A 31 -5.29 0.92 -11.55
C THR A 31 -5.82 1.66 -12.78
N SER A 32 -7.04 1.35 -13.23
CA SER A 32 -7.66 2.04 -14.37
C SER A 32 -7.84 3.54 -14.12
N ALA A 33 -8.16 3.97 -12.89
CA ALA A 33 -8.28 5.38 -12.57
C ALA A 33 -6.92 6.09 -12.62
N LEU A 34 -5.87 5.47 -12.08
CA LEU A 34 -4.52 6.01 -12.11
C LEU A 34 -3.94 6.08 -13.53
N THR A 35 -4.17 5.08 -14.38
CA THR A 35 -3.73 5.11 -15.79
C THR A 35 -4.32 6.28 -16.58
N ALA A 36 -5.49 6.78 -16.18
CA ALA A 36 -6.11 7.94 -16.81
C ALA A 36 -5.58 9.30 -16.28
N MET A 37 -4.68 9.28 -15.29
CA MET A 37 -4.07 10.49 -14.72
C MET A 37 -2.73 10.81 -15.39
N GLU A 38 -2.24 12.02 -15.15
CA GLU A 38 -0.88 12.41 -15.55
C GLU A 38 0.19 11.71 -14.69
N ALA A 39 1.40 11.54 -15.25
CA ALA A 39 2.53 10.89 -14.56
C ALA A 39 2.79 11.48 -13.16
N ALA A 40 2.82 12.80 -13.02
CA ALA A 40 3.02 13.47 -11.73
C ALA A 40 1.94 13.13 -10.68
N SER A 41 0.72 12.79 -11.10
CA SER A 41 -0.33 12.34 -10.19
C SER A 41 -0.15 10.88 -9.78
N ILE A 42 0.36 10.03 -10.67
CA ILE A 42 0.70 8.62 -10.37
C ILE A 42 1.89 8.56 -9.39
N GLU A 43 2.92 9.36 -9.64
CA GLU A 43 4.06 9.57 -8.73
C GLU A 43 3.60 10.05 -7.36
N ALA A 44 2.71 11.06 -7.32
CA ALA A 44 2.16 11.54 -6.06
C ALA A 44 1.30 10.49 -5.33
N PHE A 45 0.60 9.60 -6.05
CA PHE A 45 -0.09 8.47 -5.44
C PHE A 45 0.91 7.50 -4.78
N HIS A 46 2.01 7.18 -5.48
CA HIS A 46 3.06 6.31 -4.95
C HIS A 46 3.74 6.92 -3.73
N GLU A 47 4.05 8.22 -3.77
CA GLU A 47 4.56 8.96 -2.61
C GLU A 47 3.63 8.80 -1.40
N HIS A 48 2.32 9.02 -1.56
CA HIS A 48 1.37 8.84 -0.47
C HIS A 48 1.32 7.38 0.00
N LEU A 49 1.28 6.40 -0.90
CA LEU A 49 1.32 4.99 -0.51
C LEU A 49 2.55 4.69 0.36
N SER A 50 3.74 5.09 -0.08
CA SER A 50 4.99 4.90 0.65
C SER A 50 4.96 5.57 2.02
N GLN A 51 4.48 6.81 2.11
CA GLN A 51 4.34 7.53 3.39
C GLN A 51 3.39 6.81 4.37
N HIS A 52 2.28 6.25 3.87
CA HIS A 52 1.34 5.54 4.73
C HIS A 52 1.91 4.21 5.24
N LEU A 53 2.62 3.46 4.38
CA LEU A 53 3.30 2.21 4.73
C LEU A 53 4.45 2.45 5.72
N PHE A 54 5.27 3.48 5.48
CA PHE A 54 6.35 3.92 6.36
C PHE A 54 5.84 4.33 7.74
N ALA A 55 4.69 5.03 7.81
CA ALA A 55 4.14 5.50 9.07
C ALA A 55 3.56 4.41 9.99
N ILE A 56 3.45 3.17 9.51
CA ILE A 56 3.11 1.97 10.30
C ILE A 56 4.20 0.89 10.20
N ASP A 57 5.40 1.24 9.74
CA ASP A 57 6.59 0.39 9.76
C ASP A 57 7.25 0.46 11.15
N GLY A 58 7.00 -0.49 12.04
CA GLY A 58 7.57 -0.43 13.39
C GLY A 58 7.38 -1.69 14.20
N GLU A 59 8.21 -1.86 15.23
CA GLU A 59 8.30 -3.09 16.04
C GLU A 59 6.93 -3.48 16.62
N LYS A 60 6.21 -2.51 17.20
CA LYS A 60 4.86 -2.76 17.77
C LYS A 60 3.84 -3.21 16.74
N TYR A 61 3.97 -2.80 15.48
CA TYR A 61 3.08 -3.25 14.41
C TYR A 61 3.46 -4.66 13.96
N ALA A 62 4.76 -4.92 13.79
CA ALA A 62 5.28 -6.24 13.41
C ALA A 62 4.91 -7.30 14.46
N GLU A 63 5.11 -7.03 15.76
CA GLU A 63 4.71 -7.92 16.85
C GLU A 63 3.21 -8.27 16.84
N ASN A 64 2.36 -7.33 16.43
CA ASN A 64 0.92 -7.54 16.34
C ASN A 64 0.46 -8.14 15.00
N ALA A 65 1.34 -8.25 14.00
CA ALA A 65 1.07 -8.88 12.71
C ALA A 65 1.22 -10.41 12.72
N SER A 66 1.56 -11.00 13.88
CA SER A 66 1.74 -12.45 14.09
C SER A 66 2.72 -13.05 13.08
N ASP A 67 2.31 -14.07 12.31
CA ASP A 67 3.19 -14.77 11.37
C ASP A 67 3.67 -13.85 10.25
N SER A 68 2.84 -12.86 9.87
CA SER A 68 3.21 -11.85 8.89
C SER A 68 4.32 -10.93 9.41
N GLY A 69 4.41 -10.72 10.73
CA GLY A 69 5.46 -9.91 11.34
C GLY A 69 6.82 -10.59 11.44
N GLN A 70 6.93 -11.88 11.10
CA GLN A 70 8.16 -12.66 11.25
C GLN A 70 9.11 -12.56 10.04
N SER A 71 8.68 -11.95 8.94
CA SER A 71 9.53 -11.65 7.79
C SER A 71 9.33 -10.21 7.32
N ASP A 72 10.38 -9.65 6.73
CA ASP A 72 10.36 -8.28 6.20
C ASP A 72 9.26 -8.13 5.12
N ASP A 73 9.20 -9.06 4.17
CA ASP A 73 8.19 -9.07 3.11
C ASP A 73 6.77 -9.30 3.64
N GLY A 74 6.59 -10.26 4.56
CA GLY A 74 5.28 -10.55 5.15
C GLY A 74 4.72 -9.34 5.89
N PHE A 75 5.58 -8.59 6.58
CA PHE A 75 5.18 -7.41 7.31
C PHE A 75 4.84 -6.26 6.36
N LEU A 76 5.60 -6.08 5.29
CA LEU A 76 5.27 -5.15 4.22
C LEU A 76 3.90 -5.47 3.60
N TYR A 77 3.64 -6.73 3.26
CA TYR A 77 2.38 -7.12 2.64
C TYR A 77 1.19 -6.98 3.59
N ALA A 78 1.39 -7.23 4.89
CA ALA A 78 0.39 -6.93 5.91
C ALA A 78 0.07 -5.43 5.98
N ARG A 79 1.06 -4.56 5.89
CA ARG A 79 0.86 -3.10 5.84
C ARG A 79 0.15 -2.67 4.55
N CYS A 80 0.45 -3.29 3.40
CA CYS A 80 -0.30 -3.06 2.16
C CYS A 80 -1.78 -3.40 2.32
N TYR A 81 -2.10 -4.53 2.96
CA TYR A 81 -3.49 -4.90 3.22
C TYR A 81 -4.20 -3.88 4.13
N VAL A 82 -3.52 -3.38 5.17
CA VAL A 82 -4.06 -2.32 6.06
C VAL A 82 -4.44 -1.07 5.26
N VAL A 83 -3.60 -0.65 4.31
CA VAL A 83 -3.89 0.49 3.43
C VAL A 83 -5.02 0.19 2.44
N ALA A 84 -5.02 -1.00 1.83
CA ALA A 84 -6.05 -1.45 0.88
C ALA A 84 -7.45 -1.54 1.50
N ARG A 85 -7.55 -1.88 2.79
CA ARG A 85 -8.80 -1.84 3.57
C ARG A 85 -9.39 -0.44 3.69
N GLY A 86 -8.57 0.59 3.49
CA GLY A 86 -8.97 1.99 3.38
C GLY A 86 -8.78 2.80 4.66
N GLU A 87 -9.06 4.09 4.53
CA GLU A 87 -8.69 5.15 5.47
C GLU A 87 -9.07 4.87 6.92
N GLU A 88 -10.32 4.47 7.17
CA GLU A 88 -10.80 4.21 8.53
C GLU A 88 -10.05 3.05 9.21
N TYR A 89 -9.80 1.98 8.46
CA TYR A 89 -9.07 0.82 8.96
C TYR A 89 -7.61 1.19 9.25
N TYR A 90 -6.97 1.87 8.30
CA TYR A 90 -5.61 2.37 8.45
C TYR A 90 -5.43 3.22 9.71
N PHE A 91 -6.30 4.22 9.94
CA PHE A 91 -6.18 5.07 11.12
C PHE A 91 -6.52 4.34 12.42
N ARG A 92 -7.37 3.32 12.38
CA ARG A 92 -7.62 2.45 13.54
C ARG A 92 -6.35 1.69 13.94
N VAL A 93 -5.65 1.10 12.96
CA VAL A 93 -4.37 0.41 13.16
C VAL A 93 -3.29 1.37 13.62
N LYS A 94 -3.13 2.52 12.95
CA LYS A 94 -2.13 3.53 13.31
C LYS A 94 -2.30 4.05 14.75
N ARG A 95 -3.54 4.14 15.23
CA ARG A 95 -3.84 4.52 16.62
C ARG A 95 -3.65 3.35 17.61
N ASN A 96 -3.90 2.12 17.16
CA ASN A 96 -3.86 0.92 18.00
C ASN A 96 -3.24 -0.25 17.23
N PRO A 97 -1.92 -0.50 17.36
CA PRO A 97 -1.22 -1.56 16.64
C PRO A 97 -1.79 -2.97 16.84
N ILE A 98 -2.55 -3.20 17.93
CA ILE A 98 -3.24 -4.48 18.18
C ILE A 98 -4.22 -4.86 17.08
N GLU A 99 -4.72 -3.87 16.34
CA GLU A 99 -5.64 -4.01 15.21
C GLU A 99 -4.92 -4.41 13.90
N MET A 100 -3.58 -4.57 13.93
CA MET A 100 -2.85 -5.17 12.82
C MET A 100 -3.47 -6.52 12.44
N GLN A 101 -3.52 -6.75 11.13
CA GLN A 101 -3.99 -8.02 10.58
C GLN A 101 -3.01 -9.13 11.01
N ARG A 102 -3.51 -10.33 11.35
CA ARG A 102 -2.72 -11.42 11.93
C ARG A 102 -2.53 -12.63 11.02
N SER A 103 -3.17 -12.67 9.85
CA SER A 103 -3.19 -13.83 8.95
C SER A 103 -2.35 -13.60 7.69
N ALA A 104 -1.63 -14.63 7.24
CA ALA A 104 -0.95 -14.61 5.95
C ALA A 104 -1.91 -14.62 4.75
N ASP A 105 -3.16 -15.08 4.95
CA ASP A 105 -4.21 -15.08 3.90
C ASP A 105 -4.68 -13.66 3.52
N GLN A 106 -4.12 -12.64 4.17
CA GLN A 106 -4.44 -11.21 4.00
C GLN A 106 -3.19 -10.40 3.68
N TRP A 107 -2.26 -11.00 2.93
CA TRP A 107 -1.17 -10.27 2.28
C TRP A 107 -1.68 -9.57 1.03
N TYR A 108 -1.02 -8.48 0.65
CA TYR A 108 -1.47 -7.68 -0.48
C TYR A 108 -0.33 -6.94 -1.18
N GLU A 109 0.69 -7.70 -1.58
CA GLU A 109 1.86 -7.19 -2.30
C GLU A 109 1.46 -6.39 -3.56
N SER A 110 0.43 -6.87 -4.27
CA SER A 110 0.01 -6.29 -5.56
C SER A 110 -0.31 -4.79 -5.52
N LEU A 111 -0.65 -4.24 -4.36
CA LEU A 111 -0.84 -2.79 -4.20
C LEU A 111 0.42 -1.98 -4.53
N LEU A 112 1.61 -2.51 -4.27
CA LEU A 112 2.89 -1.86 -4.57
C LEU A 112 3.07 -1.63 -6.08
N TYR A 113 2.52 -2.53 -6.89
CA TYR A 113 2.67 -2.50 -8.34
C TYR A 113 1.63 -1.64 -9.07
N VAL A 114 0.62 -1.12 -8.36
CA VAL A 114 -0.46 -0.31 -8.96
C VAL A 114 0.08 0.93 -9.67
N ALA A 115 0.94 1.71 -9.00
CA ALA A 115 1.50 2.93 -9.57
C ALA A 115 2.46 2.67 -10.74
N PRO A 116 3.47 1.78 -10.65
CA PRO A 116 4.36 1.52 -11.78
C PRO A 116 3.59 0.95 -12.99
N ASN A 117 2.64 0.05 -12.77
CA ASN A 117 1.82 -0.50 -13.84
C ASN A 117 0.91 0.55 -14.48
N ALA A 118 0.32 1.45 -13.67
CA ALA A 118 -0.50 2.53 -14.19
C ALA A 118 0.32 3.52 -15.03
N TRP A 119 1.53 3.87 -14.57
CA TRP A 119 2.45 4.74 -15.30
C TRP A 119 2.85 4.11 -16.63
N ALA A 120 3.30 2.86 -16.62
CA ALA A 120 3.72 2.11 -17.80
C ALA A 120 2.60 2.03 -18.85
N ALA A 121 1.38 1.74 -18.41
CA ALA A 121 0.20 1.71 -19.28
C ALA A 121 -0.13 3.10 -19.86
N ALA A 122 0.04 4.18 -19.08
CA ALA A 122 -0.24 5.55 -19.52
C ALA A 122 0.82 6.10 -20.47
N SER A 123 2.09 5.72 -20.30
CA SER A 123 3.21 6.17 -21.13
C SER A 123 3.49 5.27 -22.33
N GLY A 124 2.98 4.04 -22.33
CA GLY A 124 3.33 3.01 -23.31
C GLY A 124 4.74 2.43 -23.09
N SER A 125 5.22 2.45 -21.84
CA SER A 125 6.55 1.96 -21.40
C SER A 125 6.43 0.62 -20.66
N ASP A 126 7.57 0.05 -20.27
CA ASP A 126 7.63 -1.06 -19.32
C ASP A 126 7.70 -0.54 -17.86
N PRO A 127 7.04 -1.19 -16.86
CA PRO A 127 7.12 -0.77 -15.46
C PRO A 127 8.55 -0.65 -14.91
N SER A 128 9.51 -1.43 -15.44
CA SER A 128 10.92 -1.36 -15.05
C SER A 128 11.64 -0.09 -15.52
N GLU A 129 11.05 0.67 -16.43
CA GLU A 129 11.58 1.97 -16.90
C GLU A 129 11.14 3.13 -15.99
N TRP A 130 10.32 2.88 -14.97
CA TRP A 130 9.86 3.91 -14.05
C TRP A 130 10.94 4.26 -13.03
N GLU A 131 11.42 5.51 -13.08
CA GLU A 131 12.56 5.98 -12.25
C GLU A 131 12.12 6.74 -10.99
N PHE A 132 10.81 6.88 -10.73
CA PHE A 132 10.33 7.64 -9.58
C PHE A 132 10.62 6.90 -8.26
N GLU A 133 11.32 7.58 -7.35
CA GLU A 133 11.52 7.13 -5.97
C GLU A 133 10.78 8.05 -5.01
N SER A 134 10.03 7.46 -4.07
CA SER A 134 9.38 8.21 -3.00
C SER A 134 10.39 8.76 -1.98
N THR A 135 9.99 9.78 -1.24
CA THR A 135 10.87 10.43 -0.25
C THR A 135 11.19 9.55 0.97
N VAL A 136 10.42 8.47 1.17
CA VAL A 136 10.66 7.42 2.15
C VAL A 136 10.64 6.06 1.45
N SER A 137 11.37 5.08 2.00
CA SER A 137 11.21 3.69 1.60
C SER A 137 9.99 3.10 2.30
N TYR A 138 9.22 2.25 1.62
CA TYR A 138 8.15 1.48 2.26
C TYR A 138 8.65 0.17 2.87
N GLU A 139 9.89 -0.23 2.56
CA GLU A 139 10.50 -1.49 3.01
C GLU A 139 10.45 -1.62 4.54
N SER A 140 10.30 -2.85 5.02
CA SER A 140 10.28 -3.12 6.46
C SER A 140 11.60 -2.72 7.12
N GLY A 141 11.53 -2.05 8.27
CA GLY A 141 12.73 -1.56 8.97
C GLY A 141 13.24 -0.19 8.50
N SER A 142 12.58 0.43 7.52
CA SER A 142 12.99 1.73 6.96
C SER A 142 12.68 2.93 7.86
N ASN A 143 11.74 2.81 8.81
CA ASN A 143 11.38 3.86 9.75
C ASN A 143 12.05 3.68 11.12
N PRO A 144 13.32 4.11 11.31
CA PRO A 144 14.07 3.83 12.53
C PRO A 144 13.42 4.37 13.81
N ASP A 145 12.57 5.40 13.70
CA ASP A 145 11.90 6.01 14.84
C ASP A 145 10.83 5.10 15.48
N LEU A 146 10.36 4.09 14.74
CA LEU A 146 9.33 3.14 15.20
C LEU A 146 9.88 1.73 15.50
N TRP A 147 11.18 1.50 15.31
CA TRP A 147 11.89 0.25 15.56
C TRP A 147 12.85 0.33 16.77
N ALA A 148 12.63 1.31 17.66
CA ALA A 148 13.48 1.62 18.82
C ALA A 148 12.74 1.56 20.17
#